data_AF-A0A1Q3TR21-F1
#
_entry.id   AF-A0A1Q3TR21-F1
#
_cell.length_a   1.000
_cell.length_b   1.000
_cell.length_c   1.000
_cell.angle_alpha   90.00
_cell.angle_beta   90.00
_cell.angle_gamma   90.00
#
_symmetry.space_group_name_H-M   'P 1'
#
loop_
_entity.id
_entity.type
_entity.pdbx_description
1 polymer ?
#
loop_
_entity_poly.entity_id
_entity_poly.type
_entity_poly.pdbx_seq_one_letter_code
_entity_poly.pdbx_strand_id
1 'polypeptide(L)'
;MLQRTKGRILLALLVITGMAGTVKNSTLSQKERKFCVNNLKETRNELVRSVKELSPAQLDFRPAPGKWNIRECLYHIAMAENSFNDMLQTAMKQPAKPEKRLAIKISDAELMQTASVCTQTADALQHAKAKWESTAEAMASFRSARTEHLRYVRNTTEDLRNHVTQLHEEAVDCYQLILFMTAHSNYHLQQIKEIMADEKFPQ
;
A
#
# COMPACT_ATOMS: atom_id res chain seq x y z
N MET A 1 28.92 37.61 -39.79
CA MET A 1 29.01 37.07 -38.41
C MET A 1 27.99 37.80 -37.52
N LEU A 2 26.71 37.45 -37.62
CA LEU A 2 25.69 37.79 -36.63
C LEU A 2 25.10 36.45 -36.14
N GLN A 3 24.57 36.41 -34.91
CA GLN A 3 23.80 35.30 -34.29
C GLN A 3 24.47 34.49 -33.16
N ARG A 4 25.20 35.13 -32.24
CA ARG A 4 25.45 34.52 -30.90
C ARG A 4 24.99 35.37 -29.71
N THR A 5 24.69 36.65 -29.92
CA THR A 5 24.24 37.57 -28.86
C THR A 5 22.76 37.44 -28.52
N LYS A 6 21.90 37.14 -29.51
CA LYS A 6 20.44 37.01 -29.30
C LYS A 6 20.06 35.86 -28.35
N GLY A 7 20.79 34.73 -28.40
CA GLY A 7 20.51 33.58 -27.53
C GLY A 7 20.81 33.85 -26.05
N ARG A 8 21.85 34.65 -25.75
CA ARG A 8 22.18 35.05 -24.37
C ARG A 8 21.17 36.06 -23.81
N ILE A 9 20.65 36.95 -24.66
CA ILE A 9 19.60 37.90 -24.29
C ILE A 9 18.27 37.17 -24.00
N LEU A 10 17.94 36.13 -24.77
CA LEU A 10 16.75 35.31 -24.53
C LEU A 10 16.82 34.55 -23.19
N LEU A 11 17.99 33.99 -22.85
CA LEU A 11 18.22 33.28 -21.60
C LEU A 11 18.17 34.22 -20.38
N ALA A 12 18.68 35.44 -20.50
CA ALA A 12 18.60 36.45 -19.44
C ALA A 12 17.17 36.95 -19.21
N LEU A 13 16.37 37.12 -20.27
CA LEU A 13 14.96 37.52 -20.16
C LEU A 13 14.08 36.45 -19.49
N LEU A 14 14.41 35.16 -19.65
CA LEU A 14 13.69 34.05 -19.01
C LEU A 14 13.94 33.97 -17.50
N VAL A 15 15.12 34.40 -17.03
CA VAL A 15 15.44 34.50 -15.60
C VAL A 15 14.80 35.73 -14.95
N ILE A 16 14.71 36.85 -15.68
CA ILE A 16 14.16 38.13 -15.16
C ILE A 16 12.62 38.11 -15.05
N THR A 17 11.92 37.28 -15.84
CA THR A 17 10.45 37.21 -15.85
C THR A 17 9.85 36.31 -14.75
N GLY A 18 10.66 35.71 -13.86
CA GLY A 18 10.15 34.89 -12.76
C GLY A 18 9.38 33.63 -13.21
N MET A 19 9.45 33.28 -14.50
CA MET A 19 8.81 32.11 -15.10
C MET A 19 9.61 30.82 -14.91
N ALA A 20 10.68 30.85 -14.12
CA ALA A 20 11.18 29.66 -13.46
C ALA A 20 10.15 29.27 -12.39
N GLY A 21 9.08 28.58 -12.83
CA GLY A 21 8.06 28.07 -11.93
C GLY A 21 8.74 27.40 -10.74
N THR A 22 8.28 27.74 -9.53
CA THR A 22 8.76 27.05 -8.33
C THR A 22 8.66 25.56 -8.58
N VAL A 23 9.78 24.84 -8.60
CA VAL A 23 9.78 23.39 -8.62
C VAL A 23 9.15 22.96 -7.30
N LYS A 24 7.82 22.87 -7.27
CA LYS A 24 7.12 22.24 -6.16
C LYS A 24 7.57 20.79 -6.23
N ASN A 25 8.44 20.42 -5.31
CA ASN A 25 8.90 19.05 -5.20
C ASN A 25 7.72 18.21 -4.73
N SER A 26 6.94 17.73 -5.68
CA SER A 26 5.71 16.98 -5.43
C SER A 26 5.98 15.49 -5.16
N THR A 27 7.24 15.07 -5.23
CA THR A 27 7.63 13.71 -4.86
C THR A 27 7.63 13.50 -3.35
N LEU A 28 7.65 12.23 -2.94
CA LEU A 28 7.79 11.86 -1.54
C LEU A 28 9.07 12.43 -0.93
N SER A 29 8.91 13.05 0.24
CA SER A 29 10.02 13.41 1.10
C SER A 29 10.82 12.17 1.53
N GLN A 30 12.07 12.39 1.94
CA GLN A 30 12.91 11.31 2.45
C GLN A 30 12.30 10.60 3.66
N LYS A 31 11.59 11.34 4.53
CA LYS A 31 10.92 10.80 5.72
C LYS A 31 9.75 9.89 5.31
N GLU A 32 8.87 10.37 4.43
CA GLU A 32 7.73 9.59 3.92
C GLU A 32 8.20 8.32 3.21
N ARG A 33 9.22 8.44 2.37
CA ARG A 33 9.80 7.32 1.63
C ARG A 33 10.41 6.29 2.57
N LYS A 34 11.22 6.71 3.54
CA LYS A 34 11.82 5.81 4.53
C LYS A 34 10.74 5.10 5.36
N PHE A 35 9.74 5.84 5.81
CA PHE A 35 8.64 5.29 6.59
C PHE A 35 7.86 4.22 5.82
N CYS A 36 7.44 4.53 4.59
CA CYS A 36 6.68 3.59 3.75
C CYS A 36 7.51 2.35 3.38
N VAL A 37 8.79 2.54 2.98
CA VAL A 37 9.70 1.42 2.67
C VAL A 37 9.92 0.51 3.87
N ASN A 38 10.05 1.06 5.08
CA ASN A 38 10.23 0.26 6.29
C ASN A 38 8.97 -0.57 6.57
N ASN A 39 7.79 0.05 6.60
CA ASN A 39 6.54 -0.67 6.82
C ASN A 39 6.31 -1.76 5.77
N LEU A 40 6.51 -1.47 4.48
CA LEU A 40 6.37 -2.46 3.41
C LEU A 40 7.30 -3.68 3.60
N LYS A 41 8.54 -3.46 4.06
CA LYS A 41 9.50 -4.54 4.32
C LYS A 41 9.14 -5.33 5.57
N GLU A 42 8.87 -4.64 6.66
CA GLU A 42 8.64 -5.23 7.98
C GLU A 42 7.42 -6.15 7.94
N THR A 43 6.29 -5.66 7.45
CA THR A 43 5.05 -6.47 7.41
C THR A 43 5.17 -7.65 6.44
N ARG A 44 5.83 -7.46 5.28
CA ARG A 44 6.13 -8.57 4.36
C ARG A 44 7.01 -9.63 5.01
N ASN A 45 8.12 -9.22 5.63
CA ASN A 45 9.07 -10.15 6.21
C ASN A 45 8.46 -10.91 7.39
N GLU A 46 7.72 -10.21 8.24
CA GLU A 46 7.04 -10.78 9.39
C GLU A 46 6.00 -11.80 8.95
N LEU A 47 5.14 -11.46 7.99
CA LEU A 47 4.14 -12.38 7.46
C LEU A 47 4.78 -13.64 6.86
N VAL A 48 5.78 -13.46 5.99
CA VAL A 48 6.48 -14.59 5.36
C VAL A 48 7.12 -15.50 6.42
N ARG A 49 7.74 -14.92 7.45
CA ARG A 49 8.36 -15.68 8.53
C ARG A 49 7.33 -16.45 9.36
N SER A 50 6.21 -15.81 9.70
CA SER A 50 5.16 -16.39 10.56
C SER A 50 4.49 -17.61 9.94
N VAL A 51 4.43 -17.70 8.60
CA VAL A 51 3.67 -18.77 7.92
C VAL A 51 4.53 -19.80 7.18
N LYS A 52 5.86 -19.66 7.23
CA LYS A 52 6.78 -20.45 6.40
C LYS A 52 6.70 -21.96 6.66
N GLU A 53 6.53 -22.36 7.93
CA GLU A 53 6.65 -23.76 8.38
C GLU A 53 5.31 -24.34 8.84
N LEU A 54 4.18 -23.71 8.48
CA LEU A 54 2.86 -24.18 8.90
C LEU A 54 2.43 -25.42 8.13
N SER A 55 1.99 -26.44 8.87
CA SER A 55 1.41 -27.66 8.30
C SER A 55 0.02 -27.42 7.72
N PRO A 56 -0.49 -28.31 6.84
CA PRO A 56 -1.88 -28.22 6.36
C PRO A 56 -2.91 -28.17 7.50
N ALA A 57 -2.72 -28.95 8.56
CA ALA A 57 -3.62 -28.94 9.72
C ALA A 57 -3.62 -27.58 10.45
N GLN A 58 -2.44 -26.96 10.60
CA GLN A 58 -2.30 -25.62 11.18
C GLN A 58 -2.92 -24.53 10.31
N LEU A 59 -2.74 -24.63 8.99
CA LEU A 59 -3.34 -23.69 8.02
C LEU A 59 -4.87 -23.74 8.04
N ASP A 60 -5.44 -24.93 8.24
CA ASP A 60 -6.88 -25.16 8.20
C ASP A 60 -7.59 -25.12 9.56
N PHE A 61 -6.83 -25.02 10.66
CA PHE A 61 -7.35 -24.89 12.01
C PHE A 61 -8.24 -23.66 12.16
N ARG A 62 -9.42 -23.85 12.77
CA ARG A 62 -10.38 -22.79 13.09
C ARG A 62 -10.55 -22.67 14.60
N PRO A 63 -10.32 -21.50 15.20
CA PRO A 63 -10.45 -21.33 16.64
C PRO A 63 -11.92 -21.40 17.10
N ALA A 64 -12.86 -20.99 16.25
CA ALA A 64 -14.30 -21.10 16.52
C ALA A 64 -15.12 -21.15 15.21
N PRO A 65 -16.38 -21.62 15.26
CA PRO A 65 -17.28 -21.57 14.11
C PRO A 65 -17.41 -20.15 13.54
N GLY A 66 -17.32 -20.02 12.21
CA GLY A 66 -17.40 -18.74 11.51
C GLY A 66 -16.17 -17.83 11.61
N LYS A 67 -15.12 -18.23 12.35
CA LYS A 67 -13.83 -17.53 12.35
C LYS A 67 -12.95 -18.01 11.21
N TRP A 68 -12.14 -17.10 10.68
CA TRP A 68 -11.18 -17.44 9.63
C TRP A 68 -10.09 -18.35 10.16
N ASN A 69 -9.60 -19.24 9.31
CA ASN A 69 -8.33 -19.95 9.50
C ASN A 69 -7.16 -19.17 8.86
N ILE A 70 -5.95 -19.65 9.08
CA ILE A 70 -4.74 -18.99 8.57
C ILE A 70 -4.73 -18.99 7.03
N ARG A 71 -5.19 -20.06 6.38
CA ARG A 71 -5.28 -20.13 4.91
C ARG A 71 -6.17 -19.01 4.34
N GLU A 72 -7.33 -18.79 4.93
CA GLU A 72 -8.28 -17.73 4.56
C GLU A 72 -7.65 -16.35 4.74
N CYS A 73 -6.96 -16.10 5.86
CA CYS A 73 -6.20 -14.87 6.06
C CYS A 73 -5.15 -14.65 4.95
N LEU A 74 -4.37 -15.68 4.59
CA LEU A 74 -3.32 -15.55 3.56
C LEU A 74 -3.88 -15.28 2.17
N TYR A 75 -4.98 -15.95 1.81
CA TYR A 75 -5.68 -15.68 0.56
C TYR A 75 -6.23 -14.26 0.53
N HIS A 76 -6.86 -13.81 1.61
CA HIS A 76 -7.38 -12.46 1.69
C HIS A 76 -6.27 -11.41 1.55
N ILE A 77 -5.17 -11.53 2.28
CA ILE A 77 -4.02 -10.60 2.19
C ILE A 77 -3.53 -10.50 0.74
N ALA A 78 -3.33 -11.63 0.06
CA ALA A 78 -2.83 -11.63 -1.30
C ALA A 78 -3.84 -11.06 -2.32
N MET A 79 -5.14 -11.29 -2.14
CA MET A 79 -6.19 -10.71 -2.97
C MET A 79 -6.27 -9.18 -2.77
N ALA A 80 -6.34 -8.75 -1.51
CA ALA A 80 -6.41 -7.34 -1.14
C ALA A 80 -5.20 -6.56 -1.67
N GLU A 81 -4.00 -7.12 -1.54
CA GLU A 81 -2.77 -6.52 -2.08
C GLU A 81 -2.87 -6.24 -3.59
N ASN A 82 -3.37 -7.22 -4.36
CA ASN A 82 -3.55 -7.06 -5.80
C ASN A 82 -4.65 -6.02 -6.12
N SER A 83 -5.77 -6.04 -5.41
CA SER A 83 -6.86 -5.06 -5.59
C SER A 83 -6.43 -3.64 -5.25
N PHE A 84 -5.69 -3.44 -4.17
CA PHE A 84 -5.12 -2.13 -3.83
C PHE A 84 -4.06 -1.71 -4.84
N ASN A 85 -3.27 -2.64 -5.38
CA ASN A 85 -2.31 -2.31 -6.43
C ASN A 85 -3.04 -1.83 -7.70
N ASP A 86 -4.11 -2.50 -8.11
CA ASP A 86 -4.90 -2.07 -9.28
C ASP A 86 -5.53 -0.69 -9.05
N MET A 87 -6.02 -0.41 -7.84
CA MET A 87 -6.51 0.90 -7.43
C MET A 87 -5.40 1.96 -7.52
N LEU A 88 -4.21 1.67 -6.98
CA LEU A 88 -3.04 2.54 -7.05
C LEU A 88 -2.68 2.87 -8.50
N GLN A 89 -2.52 1.85 -9.34
CA GLN A 89 -2.18 2.02 -10.76
C GLN A 89 -3.26 2.83 -11.51
N THR A 90 -4.53 2.61 -11.18
CA THR A 90 -5.64 3.35 -11.78
C THR A 90 -5.60 4.83 -11.40
N ALA A 91 -5.39 5.13 -10.12
CA ALA A 91 -5.33 6.50 -9.62
C ALA A 91 -4.10 7.27 -10.17
N MET A 92 -2.94 6.61 -10.23
CA MET A 92 -1.71 7.22 -10.77
C MET A 92 -1.78 7.52 -12.28
N LYS A 93 -2.62 6.81 -13.04
CA LYS A 93 -2.85 7.10 -14.48
C LYS A 93 -3.71 8.35 -14.72
N GLN A 94 -4.47 8.80 -13.73
CA GLN A 94 -5.29 10.01 -13.85
C GLN A 94 -4.43 11.26 -13.64
N PRO A 95 -4.76 12.43 -14.21
CA PRO A 95 -4.06 13.66 -13.88
C PRO A 95 -4.09 13.95 -12.37
N ALA A 96 -2.98 14.43 -11.83
CA ALA A 96 -2.90 14.89 -10.45
C ALA A 96 -3.89 16.05 -10.22
N LYS A 97 -4.64 15.99 -9.10
CA LYS A 97 -5.71 16.92 -8.74
C LYS A 97 -5.55 17.37 -7.29
N PRO A 98 -4.66 18.34 -7.01
CA PRO A 98 -4.39 18.81 -5.65
C PRO A 98 -5.65 19.27 -4.89
N GLU A 99 -6.64 19.81 -5.60
CA GLU A 99 -7.93 20.24 -5.04
C GLU A 99 -8.72 19.09 -4.40
N LYS A 100 -8.55 17.85 -4.89
CA LYS A 100 -9.20 16.67 -4.30
C LYS A 100 -8.64 16.31 -2.93
N ARG A 101 -7.44 16.77 -2.57
CA ARG A 101 -6.85 16.49 -1.25
C ARG A 101 -7.67 17.11 -0.11
N LEU A 102 -8.47 18.14 -0.40
CA LEU A 102 -9.38 18.75 0.59
C LEU A 102 -10.45 17.77 1.10
N ALA A 103 -10.72 16.68 0.36
CA ALA A 103 -11.62 15.62 0.80
C ALA A 103 -10.97 14.63 1.77
N ILE A 104 -9.64 14.62 1.88
CA ILE A 104 -8.90 13.73 2.80
C ILE A 104 -9.03 14.30 4.21
N LYS A 105 -9.68 13.55 5.10
CA LYS A 105 -9.95 13.97 6.48
C LYS A 105 -9.02 13.33 7.50
N ILE A 106 -8.31 12.29 7.12
CA ILE A 106 -7.45 11.48 7.99
C ILE A 106 -5.97 11.72 7.69
N SER A 107 -5.17 11.88 8.74
CA SER A 107 -3.70 11.96 8.60
C SER A 107 -3.09 10.58 8.34
N ASP A 108 -1.84 10.55 7.88
CA ASP A 108 -1.10 9.29 7.70
C ASP A 108 -1.00 8.48 9.00
N ALA A 109 -0.81 9.16 10.14
CA ALA A 109 -0.65 8.50 11.43
C ALA A 109 -1.98 7.92 11.93
N GLU A 110 -3.07 8.65 11.76
CA GLU A 110 -4.41 8.18 12.10
C GLU A 110 -4.81 7.01 11.20
N LEU A 111 -4.53 7.08 9.90
CA LEU A 111 -4.79 5.98 8.95
C LEU A 111 -4.09 4.69 9.40
N MET A 112 -2.82 4.77 9.80
CA MET A 112 -2.08 3.60 10.30
C MET A 112 -2.68 3.03 11.59
N GLN A 113 -3.33 3.85 12.42
CA GLN A 113 -3.95 3.42 13.68
C GLN A 113 -5.35 2.83 13.46
N THR A 114 -6.14 3.38 12.54
CA THR A 114 -7.55 3.00 12.31
C THR A 114 -7.73 1.95 11.22
N ALA A 115 -6.66 1.59 10.51
CA ALA A 115 -6.73 0.59 9.43
C ALA A 115 -7.34 -0.75 9.85
N SER A 116 -7.14 -1.19 11.11
CA SER A 116 -7.75 -2.41 11.64
C SER A 116 -9.28 -2.34 11.66
N VAL A 117 -9.86 -1.20 12.08
CA VAL A 117 -11.30 -0.98 12.12
C VAL A 117 -11.90 -0.94 10.72
N CYS A 118 -11.22 -0.24 9.81
CA CYS A 118 -11.60 -0.19 8.40
C CYS A 118 -11.59 -1.60 7.76
N THR A 119 -10.53 -2.37 8.04
CA THR A 119 -10.38 -3.75 7.54
C THR A 119 -11.46 -4.68 8.09
N GLN A 120 -11.70 -4.67 9.41
CA GLN A 120 -12.73 -5.51 10.03
C GLN A 120 -14.12 -5.25 9.44
N THR A 121 -14.45 -3.99 9.16
CA THR A 121 -15.74 -3.61 8.57
C THR A 121 -15.87 -4.13 7.13
N ALA A 122 -14.80 -4.07 6.35
CA ALA A 122 -14.78 -4.56 4.98
C ALA A 122 -14.85 -6.10 4.88
N ASP A 123 -14.15 -6.79 5.78
CA ASP A 123 -14.10 -8.26 5.81
C ASP A 123 -15.43 -8.89 6.20
N ALA A 124 -16.18 -8.24 7.10
CA ALA A 124 -17.54 -8.66 7.46
C ALA A 124 -18.48 -8.73 6.22
N LEU A 125 -18.10 -8.06 5.12
CA LEU A 125 -18.87 -7.98 3.89
C LEU A 125 -18.36 -8.94 2.79
N GLN A 126 -17.24 -9.65 2.96
CA GLN A 126 -16.67 -10.53 1.92
C GLN A 126 -16.09 -11.85 2.45
N HIS A 127 -16.73 -12.96 2.03
CA HIS A 127 -16.06 -14.25 1.85
C HIS A 127 -15.80 -14.45 0.35
N ALA A 128 -14.83 -13.72 -0.21
CA ALA A 128 -14.47 -13.93 -1.60
C ALA A 128 -13.85 -15.33 -1.77
N LYS A 129 -14.29 -16.07 -2.78
CA LYS A 129 -13.72 -17.39 -3.09
C LYS A 129 -12.25 -17.20 -3.48
N ALA A 130 -11.37 -17.96 -2.85
CA ALA A 130 -9.95 -17.91 -3.13
C ALA A 130 -9.65 -18.19 -4.61
N LYS A 131 -8.77 -17.38 -5.21
CA LYS A 131 -8.32 -17.53 -6.60
C LYS A 131 -7.27 -18.63 -6.76
N TRP A 132 -6.52 -18.94 -5.70
CA TRP A 132 -5.38 -19.85 -5.73
C TRP A 132 -5.73 -21.23 -5.19
N GLU A 133 -5.00 -22.23 -5.69
CA GLU A 133 -5.15 -23.63 -5.24
C GLU A 133 -4.33 -23.90 -3.97
N SER A 134 -3.30 -23.08 -3.68
CA SER A 134 -2.45 -23.22 -2.49
C SER A 134 -2.02 -21.89 -1.86
N THR A 135 -1.71 -21.92 -0.56
CA THR A 135 -1.13 -20.78 0.18
C THR A 135 0.24 -20.38 -0.37
N ALA A 136 0.99 -21.32 -0.94
CA ALA A 136 2.28 -21.05 -1.58
C ALA A 136 2.13 -20.11 -2.79
N GLU A 137 1.12 -20.36 -3.64
CA GLU A 137 0.82 -19.49 -4.78
C GLU A 137 0.35 -18.11 -4.36
N ALA A 138 -0.55 -18.03 -3.38
CA ALA A 138 -1.02 -16.76 -2.83
C ALA A 138 0.14 -15.94 -2.24
N MET A 139 1.01 -16.58 -1.47
CA MET A 139 2.20 -15.92 -0.89
C MET A 139 3.25 -15.55 -1.93
N ALA A 140 3.37 -16.30 -3.03
CA ALA A 140 4.20 -15.91 -4.16
C ALA A 140 3.65 -14.63 -4.83
N SER A 141 2.33 -14.55 -5.06
CA SER A 141 1.67 -13.34 -5.58
C SER A 141 1.91 -12.14 -4.66
N PHE A 142 1.65 -12.28 -3.37
CA PHE A 142 1.87 -11.21 -2.38
C PHE A 142 3.33 -10.73 -2.36
N ARG A 143 4.29 -11.67 -2.33
CA ARG A 143 5.72 -11.32 -2.34
C ARG A 143 6.14 -10.59 -3.60
N SER A 144 5.60 -10.99 -4.75
CA SER A 144 5.85 -10.32 -6.03
C SER A 144 5.35 -8.88 -5.99
N ALA A 145 4.08 -8.67 -5.61
CA ALA A 145 3.49 -7.35 -5.46
C ALA A 145 4.29 -6.45 -4.50
N ARG A 146 4.63 -6.94 -3.31
CA ARG A 146 5.45 -6.19 -2.34
C ARG A 146 6.84 -5.83 -2.86
N THR A 147 7.43 -6.68 -3.69
CA THR A 147 8.74 -6.41 -4.30
C THR A 147 8.62 -5.25 -5.30
N GLU A 148 7.56 -5.23 -6.09
CA GLU A 148 7.26 -4.13 -7.01
C GLU A 148 6.95 -2.83 -6.26
N HIS A 149 6.12 -2.86 -5.22
CA HIS A 149 5.84 -1.66 -4.40
C HIS A 149 7.10 -1.11 -3.75
N LEU A 150 7.96 -1.98 -3.21
CA LEU A 150 9.24 -1.55 -2.65
C LEU A 150 10.16 -0.93 -3.69
N ARG A 151 10.19 -1.46 -4.91
CA ARG A 151 10.95 -0.87 -6.02
C ARG A 151 10.36 0.49 -6.39
N TYR A 152 9.04 0.58 -6.48
CA TYR A 152 8.31 1.78 -6.84
C TYR A 152 8.56 2.91 -5.84
N VAL A 153 8.26 2.69 -4.55
CA VAL A 153 8.40 3.72 -3.50
C VAL A 153 9.85 4.14 -3.32
N ARG A 154 10.83 3.25 -3.51
CA ARG A 154 12.26 3.63 -3.41
C ARG A 154 12.71 4.62 -4.48
N ASN A 155 12.19 4.48 -5.70
CA ASN A 155 12.77 5.14 -6.87
C ASN A 155 11.85 6.19 -7.50
N THR A 156 10.56 6.18 -7.19
CA THR A 156 9.60 7.08 -7.84
C THR A 156 9.89 8.54 -7.53
N THR A 157 9.83 9.36 -8.57
CA THR A 157 9.83 10.83 -8.52
C THR A 157 8.42 11.40 -8.74
N GLU A 158 7.41 10.53 -8.89
CA GLU A 158 6.03 10.92 -9.15
C GLU A 158 5.36 11.52 -7.91
N ASP A 159 4.22 12.17 -8.14
CA ASP A 159 3.45 12.90 -7.15
C ASP A 159 2.37 12.04 -6.49
N LEU A 160 2.73 11.18 -5.55
CA LEU A 160 1.75 10.29 -4.92
C LEU A 160 0.71 11.02 -4.05
N ARG A 161 0.95 12.28 -3.69
CA ARG A 161 0.09 13.04 -2.78
C ARG A 161 -1.08 13.68 -3.52
N ASN A 162 -0.92 14.11 -4.76
CA ASN A 162 -1.99 14.77 -5.51
C ASN A 162 -2.85 13.81 -6.36
N HIS A 163 -2.57 12.50 -6.34
CA HIS A 163 -3.52 11.49 -6.85
C HIS A 163 -4.38 10.97 -5.70
N VAL A 164 -5.66 11.30 -5.73
CA VAL A 164 -6.64 10.92 -4.70
C VAL A 164 -7.56 9.83 -5.25
N THR A 165 -7.72 8.78 -4.46
CA THR A 165 -8.62 7.65 -4.70
C THR A 165 -9.59 7.50 -3.53
N GLN A 166 -10.54 6.59 -3.69
CA GLN A 166 -11.57 6.29 -2.73
C GLN A 166 -11.32 4.90 -2.13
N LEU A 167 -11.01 4.83 -0.85
CA LEU A 167 -10.87 3.61 -0.07
C LEU A 167 -12.14 3.42 0.77
N HIS A 168 -13.04 2.57 0.30
CA HIS A 168 -14.41 2.45 0.85
C HIS A 168 -15.11 3.82 0.85
N GLU A 169 -15.50 4.36 2.00
CA GLU A 169 -16.14 5.67 2.13
C GLU A 169 -15.14 6.81 2.43
N GLU A 170 -13.85 6.49 2.55
CA GLU A 170 -12.80 7.47 2.85
C GLU A 170 -11.98 7.87 1.61
N ALA A 171 -11.76 9.17 1.45
CA ALA A 171 -10.84 9.69 0.44
C ALA A 171 -9.39 9.61 0.96
N VAL A 172 -8.50 9.02 0.17
CA VAL A 172 -7.07 8.87 0.50
C VAL A 172 -6.20 9.20 -0.70
N ASP A 173 -5.00 9.73 -0.46
CA ASP A 173 -4.01 9.87 -1.54
C ASP A 173 -3.28 8.54 -1.84
N CYS A 174 -2.60 8.44 -2.98
CA CYS A 174 -1.89 7.23 -3.38
C CYS A 174 -0.77 6.84 -2.40
N TYR A 175 -0.17 7.78 -1.67
CA TYR A 175 0.79 7.46 -0.62
C TYR A 175 0.10 6.79 0.57
N GLN A 176 -1.02 7.36 1.02
CA GLN A 176 -1.88 6.81 2.06
C GLN A 176 -2.43 5.43 1.69
N LEU A 177 -2.82 5.20 0.43
CA LEU A 177 -3.23 3.87 -0.03
C LEU A 177 -2.11 2.82 0.18
N ILE A 178 -0.86 3.16 -0.13
CA ILE A 178 0.27 2.24 0.10
C ILE A 178 0.50 2.01 1.60
N LEU A 179 0.38 3.05 2.43
CA LEU A 179 0.43 2.90 3.89
C LEU A 179 -0.68 1.96 4.39
N PHE A 180 -1.90 2.13 3.88
CA PHE A 180 -3.02 1.27 4.21
C PHE A 180 -2.77 -0.20 3.84
N MET A 181 -2.19 -0.48 2.66
CA MET A 181 -1.75 -1.85 2.31
C MET A 181 -0.87 -2.45 3.41
N THR A 182 0.06 -1.67 3.98
CA THR A 182 0.94 -2.16 5.05
C THR A 182 0.19 -2.43 6.34
N ALA A 183 -0.72 -1.54 6.73
CA ALA A 183 -1.49 -1.67 7.95
C ALA A 183 -2.52 -2.81 7.87
N HIS A 184 -3.19 -2.97 6.72
CA HIS A 184 -4.09 -4.09 6.42
C HIS A 184 -3.40 -5.44 6.53
N SER A 185 -2.22 -5.59 5.90
CA SER A 185 -1.43 -6.84 6.02
C SER A 185 -1.01 -7.10 7.46
N ASN A 186 -0.64 -6.06 8.22
CA ASN A 186 -0.29 -6.20 9.62
C ASN A 186 -1.48 -6.64 10.49
N TYR A 187 -2.68 -6.12 10.22
CA TYR A 187 -3.89 -6.53 10.92
C TYR A 187 -4.13 -8.05 10.80
N HIS A 188 -4.14 -8.58 9.57
CA HIS A 188 -4.32 -10.02 9.38
C HIS A 188 -3.14 -10.86 9.88
N LEU A 189 -1.93 -10.30 9.89
CA LEU A 189 -0.81 -10.94 10.56
C LEU A 189 -1.05 -11.08 12.08
N GLN A 190 -1.63 -10.07 12.74
CA GLN A 190 -2.01 -10.22 14.14
C GLN A 190 -3.11 -11.27 14.31
N GLN A 191 -4.12 -11.28 13.43
CA GLN A 191 -5.15 -12.32 13.42
C GLN A 191 -4.55 -13.74 13.27
N ILE A 192 -3.56 -13.91 12.39
CA ILE A 192 -2.82 -15.18 12.26
C ILE A 192 -2.12 -15.54 13.57
N LYS A 193 -1.44 -14.58 14.21
CA LYS A 193 -0.75 -14.79 15.49
C LYS A 193 -1.73 -15.17 16.61
N GLU A 194 -2.92 -14.58 16.63
CA GLU A 194 -3.99 -14.94 17.56
C GLU A 194 -4.48 -16.38 17.34
N ILE A 195 -4.69 -16.79 16.08
CA ILE A 195 -5.06 -18.18 15.75
C ILE A 195 -3.98 -19.16 16.19
N MET A 196 -2.70 -18.83 15.95
CA MET A 196 -1.56 -19.66 16.36
C MET A 196 -1.39 -19.74 17.89
N ALA A 197 -1.93 -18.78 18.63
CA ALA A 197 -1.89 -18.73 20.09
C ALA A 197 -3.08 -19.45 20.75
N ASP A 198 -4.03 -19.97 19.97
CA ASP A 198 -5.16 -20.74 20.50
C ASP A 198 -4.67 -22.03 21.17
N GLU A 199 -5.23 -22.37 22.34
CA GLU A 199 -4.84 -23.56 23.11
C GLU A 199 -5.04 -24.87 22.33
N LYS A 200 -5.96 -24.89 21.37
CA LYS A 200 -6.26 -26.05 20.53
C LYS A 200 -5.50 -26.04 19.21
N PHE A 201 -4.64 -25.05 18.97
CA PHE A 201 -3.85 -24.97 17.76
C PHE A 201 -2.97 -26.23 17.61
N PRO A 202 -2.96 -26.89 16.43
CA PRO A 202 -2.15 -28.09 16.24
C PRO A 202 -0.65 -27.80 16.39
N GLN A 203 0.06 -28.67 17.11
CA GLN A 203 1.53 -28.62 17.21
C GLN A 203 2.20 -29.00 15.88
#